data_AF-Q93AH9-F1
#
_entry.id   AF-Q93AH9-F1
#
_cell.length_a   1.000
_cell.length_b   1.000
_cell.length_c   1.000
_cell.angle_alpha   90.00
_cell.angle_beta   90.00
_cell.angle_gamma   90.00
#
_symmetry.space_group_name_H-M   'P 1'
#
loop_
_entity.id
_entity.type
_entity.pdbx_description
1 polymer ?
#
loop_
_entity_poly.entity_id
_entity_poly.type
_entity_poly.pdbx_seq_one_letter_code
_entity_poly.pdbx_strand_id
1 'polypeptide(L)'
;MIFLGFALLGLFGIVLVVVVIRSNRRIARGGSASARWLIARRWSGLLSIALGIGSYFIWYPLHDHGETWRVMGFPFFAAAFDPHGSDYVGITTIPAVIGNFLFFASLPQFILWATSGPR
;
A
#
# COMPACT_ATOMS: atom_id res chain seq x y z
N MET A 1 0.09 -8.23 20.22
CA MET A 1 0.21 -6.75 20.08
C MET A 1 0.76 -6.31 18.73
N ILE A 2 1.74 -7.02 18.13
CA ILE A 2 2.36 -6.66 16.84
C ILE A 2 1.34 -6.49 15.70
N PHE A 3 0.37 -7.40 15.58
CA PHE A 3 -0.67 -7.35 14.53
C PHE A 3 -1.55 -6.10 14.58
N LEU A 4 -1.88 -5.60 15.78
CA LEU A 4 -2.67 -4.38 15.94
C LEU A 4 -1.89 -3.14 15.46
N GLY A 5 -0.58 -3.09 15.75
CA GLY A 5 0.29 -2.01 15.26
C GLY A 5 0.33 -1.93 13.74
N PHE A 6 0.45 -3.08 13.07
CA PHE A 6 0.42 -3.14 11.60
C PHE A 6 -0.94 -2.75 11.02
N ALA A 7 -2.04 -3.20 11.64
CA ALA A 7 -3.38 -2.83 11.20
C ALA A 7 -3.64 -1.31 11.33
N LEU A 8 -3.21 -0.69 12.43
CA LEU A 8 -3.30 0.76 12.63
C LEU A 8 -2.44 1.53 11.63
N LEU A 9 -1.22 1.07 11.38
CA LEU A 9 -0.32 1.67 10.38
C LEU A 9 -0.92 1.59 8.98
N GLY A 10 -1.53 0.46 8.63
CA GLY A 10 -2.25 0.29 7.38
C GLY A 10 -3.45 1.24 7.26
N LEU A 11 -4.30 1.32 8.29
CA LEU A 11 -5.46 2.22 8.33
C LEU A 11 -5.05 3.70 8.19
N PHE A 12 -4.04 4.11 8.95
CA PHE A 12 -3.46 5.45 8.83
C PHE A 12 -2.95 5.71 7.41
N GLY A 13 -2.27 4.73 6.83
CA GLY A 13 -1.85 4.73 5.43
C GLY A 13 -3.02 5.01 4.49
N ILE A 14 -4.12 4.26 4.59
CA ILE A 14 -5.34 4.41 3.75
C ILE A 14 -5.92 5.83 3.86
N VAL A 15 -6.05 6.38 5.07
CA VAL A 15 -6.56 7.75 5.26
C VAL A 15 -5.65 8.77 4.58
N LEU A 16 -4.33 8.62 4.74
CA LEU A 16 -3.33 9.48 4.11
C LEU A 16 -3.42 9.42 2.58
N VAL A 17 -3.69 8.23 2.00
CA VAL A 17 -3.90 8.07 0.54
C VAL A 17 -5.01 8.97 0.04
N VAL A 18 -6.16 8.97 0.71
CA VAL A 18 -7.32 9.74 0.29
C VAL A 18 -7.01 11.24 0.32
N VAL A 19 -6.31 11.70 1.35
CA VAL A 19 -5.87 13.10 1.49
C VAL A 19 -4.91 13.47 0.36
N VAL A 20 -3.87 12.65 0.13
CA VAL A 20 -2.85 12.89 -0.91
C VAL A 20 -3.44 12.93 -2.31
N ILE A 21 -4.31 11.97 -2.65
CA ILE A 21 -4.98 11.94 -3.96
C ILE A 21 -5.85 13.18 -4.13
N ARG A 22 -6.58 13.60 -3.10
CA ARG A 22 -7.39 14.82 -3.14
C ARG A 22 -6.52 16.06 -3.32
N SER A 23 -5.40 16.16 -2.61
CA SER A 23 -4.44 17.26 -2.73
C SER A 23 -3.82 17.34 -4.13
N ASN A 24 -3.32 16.22 -4.67
CA ASN A 24 -2.77 16.16 -6.02
C ASN A 24 -3.82 16.52 -7.09
N ARG A 25 -5.09 16.11 -6.90
CA ARG A 25 -6.19 16.51 -7.78
C ARG A 25 -6.48 18.01 -7.72
N ARG A 26 -6.40 18.63 -6.54
CA ARG A 26 -6.56 20.08 -6.39
C ARG A 26 -5.45 20.84 -7.12
N ILE A 27 -4.18 20.44 -6.94
CA ILE A 27 -3.02 21.05 -7.62
C ILE A 27 -3.17 20.94 -9.14
N ALA A 28 -3.56 19.77 -9.65
CA ALA A 28 -3.75 19.56 -11.08
C ALA A 28 -4.86 20.44 -11.69
N ARG A 29 -5.92 20.73 -10.93
CA ARG A 29 -7.05 21.55 -11.39
C ARG A 29 -6.81 23.04 -11.24
N GLY A 30 -5.94 23.46 -10.32
CA GLY A 30 -5.66 24.86 -10.03
C GLY A 30 -4.83 25.60 -11.09
N GLY A 31 -4.62 25.02 -12.28
CA GLY A 31 -3.94 25.66 -13.43
C GLY A 31 -2.45 26.00 -13.24
N SER A 32 -1.92 25.80 -12.04
CA SER A 32 -0.56 26.21 -11.64
C SER A 32 0.44 25.05 -11.61
N ALA A 33 0.08 23.91 -12.20
CA ALA A 33 0.94 22.75 -12.30
C ALA A 33 1.88 22.89 -13.51
N SER A 34 3.18 22.74 -13.29
CA SER A 34 4.15 22.76 -14.40
C SER A 34 4.03 21.50 -15.27
N ALA A 35 4.44 21.58 -16.53
CA ALA A 35 4.46 20.43 -17.44
C ALA A 35 5.27 19.25 -16.88
N ARG A 36 6.41 19.53 -16.23
CA ARG A 36 7.23 18.53 -15.55
C ARG A 36 6.46 17.82 -14.44
N TRP A 37 5.68 18.55 -13.64
CA TRP A 37 4.84 17.96 -12.60
C TRP A 37 3.72 17.08 -13.17
N LEU A 38 3.09 17.49 -14.27
CA LEU A 38 2.06 16.68 -14.94
C LEU A 38 2.61 15.37 -15.49
N ILE A 39 3.82 15.38 -16.06
CA ILE A 39 4.53 14.18 -16.50
C ILE A 39 4.85 13.28 -15.29
N ALA A 40 5.41 13.85 -14.23
CA ALA A 40 5.70 13.11 -12.99
C ALA A 40 4.43 12.48 -12.39
N ARG A 41 3.30 13.19 -12.44
CA ARG A 41 1.99 12.66 -12.02
C ARG A 41 1.53 11.47 -12.83
N ARG A 42 1.70 11.49 -14.15
CA ARG A 42 1.34 10.38 -15.03
C ARG A 42 2.17 9.14 -14.71
N TRP A 43 3.49 9.29 -14.59
CA TRP A 43 4.39 8.20 -14.21
C TRP A 43 4.12 7.68 -12.81
N SER A 44 3.85 8.58 -11.86
CA SER A 44 3.44 8.21 -10.50
C SER A 44 2.18 7.35 -10.52
N GLY A 45 1.19 7.66 -11.38
CA GLY A 45 -0.01 6.81 -11.57
C GLY A 45 0.30 5.40 -12.08
N LEU A 46 1.19 5.27 -13.06
CA LEU A 46 1.62 3.95 -13.56
C LEU A 46 2.38 3.17 -12.48
N LEU A 47 3.31 3.83 -11.78
CA LEU A 47 4.06 3.23 -10.68
C LEU A 47 3.13 2.82 -9.53
N SER A 48 2.07 3.59 -9.28
CA SER A 48 1.05 3.28 -8.26
C SER A 48 0.39 1.94 -8.57
N ILE A 49 -0.05 1.73 -9.81
CA ILE A 49 -0.67 0.46 -10.24
C ILE A 49 0.35 -0.67 -10.14
N ALA A 50 1.57 -0.46 -10.64
CA ALA A 50 2.62 -1.48 -10.62
C ALA A 50 2.97 -1.92 -9.19
N LEU A 51 3.15 -0.98 -8.25
CA LEU A 51 3.42 -1.29 -6.84
C LEU A 51 2.21 -1.93 -6.15
N GLY A 52 0.99 -1.46 -6.47
CA GLY A 52 -0.24 -2.07 -5.95
C GLY A 52 -0.34 -3.55 -6.33
N ILE A 53 -0.13 -3.88 -7.60
CA ILE A 53 -0.12 -5.28 -8.08
C ILE A 53 1.06 -6.04 -7.46
N GLY A 54 2.25 -5.44 -7.46
CA GLY A 54 3.46 -6.02 -6.87
C GLY A 54 3.29 -6.40 -5.39
N SER A 55 2.47 -5.66 -4.65
CA SER A 55 2.19 -5.94 -3.23
C SER A 55 1.60 -7.33 -2.98
N TYR A 56 0.88 -7.91 -3.95
CA TYR A 56 0.34 -9.26 -3.85
C TYR A 56 1.43 -10.34 -3.75
N PHE A 57 2.62 -10.06 -4.28
CA PHE A 57 3.74 -11.01 -4.28
C PHE A 57 4.65 -10.87 -3.07
N ILE A 58 4.36 -9.93 -2.15
CA ILE A 58 5.13 -9.74 -0.93
C ILE A 58 4.76 -10.83 0.08
N TRP A 59 5.77 -11.61 0.47
CA TRP A 59 5.66 -12.59 1.53
C TRP A 59 6.96 -12.63 2.33
N TYR A 60 6.88 -13.12 3.57
CA TYR A 60 8.03 -13.29 4.43
C TYR A 60 7.86 -14.52 5.34
N PRO A 61 8.98 -15.17 5.73
CA PRO A 61 8.94 -16.25 6.69
C PRO A 61 8.69 -15.70 8.10
N LEU A 62 7.78 -16.32 8.83
CA LEU A 62 7.55 -16.08 10.25
C LEU A 62 7.87 -17.37 11.01
N HIS A 63 8.84 -17.32 11.91
CA HIS A 63 9.19 -18.46 12.75
C HIS A 63 8.39 -18.38 14.04
N ASP A 64 7.55 -19.38 14.28
CA ASP A 64 6.74 -19.47 15.49
C ASP A 64 6.69 -20.92 15.99
N HIS A 65 6.90 -21.12 17.29
CA HIS A 65 6.88 -22.43 17.95
C HIS A 65 7.71 -23.55 17.29
N GLY A 66 8.81 -23.21 16.60
CA GLY A 66 9.67 -24.18 15.90
C GLY A 66 9.23 -24.52 14.48
N GLU A 67 8.16 -23.90 14.00
CA GLU A 67 7.66 -24.03 12.63
C GLU A 67 7.92 -22.73 11.84
N THR A 68 8.13 -22.86 10.53
CA THR A 68 8.29 -21.73 9.63
C THR A 68 7.02 -21.52 8.82
N TRP A 69 6.32 -20.44 9.12
CA TRP A 69 5.11 -20.02 8.44
C TRP A 69 5.46 -19.11 7.26
N ARG A 70 4.71 -19.24 6.16
CA ARG A 70 4.79 -18.29 5.04
C ARG A 70 3.65 -17.28 5.15
N VAL A 71 3.99 -16.05 5.49
CA VAL A 71 3.01 -14.96 5.63
C VAL A 71 3.01 -14.11 4.36
N MET A 72 1.83 -13.85 3.81
CA MET A 72 1.62 -12.97 2.65
C MET A 72 0.98 -11.65 3.06
N GLY A 73 1.40 -10.58 2.38
CA GLY A 73 0.84 -9.25 2.55
C GLY A 73 1.54 -8.43 3.64
N PHE A 74 1.68 -7.13 3.37
CA PHE A 74 2.21 -6.13 4.28
C PHE A 74 1.69 -4.75 3.88
N PRO A 75 1.25 -3.88 4.81
CA PRO A 75 1.16 -4.09 6.26
C PRO A 75 -0.06 -4.91 6.70
N PHE A 76 -0.99 -5.21 5.79
CA PHE A 76 -2.17 -6.02 6.11
C PHE A 76 -1.86 -7.49 5.86
N PHE A 77 -1.96 -8.30 6.92
CA PHE A 77 -1.78 -9.74 6.84
C PHE A 77 -2.88 -10.35 5.98
N ALA A 78 -2.52 -10.81 4.79
CA ALA A 78 -3.47 -11.30 3.81
C ALA A 78 -3.64 -12.81 3.86
N ALA A 79 -2.56 -13.56 4.00
CA ALA A 79 -2.64 -15.01 4.17
C ALA A 79 -1.48 -15.49 5.05
N ALA A 80 -1.68 -16.63 5.70
CA ALA A 80 -0.65 -17.30 6.48
C ALA A 80 -0.75 -18.79 6.19
N PHE A 81 0.32 -19.33 5.63
CA PHE A 81 0.42 -20.74 5.29
C PHE A 81 1.32 -21.45 6.30
N ASP A 82 0.85 -22.55 6.87
CA ASP A 82 1.66 -23.46 7.67
C ASP A 82 2.70 -24.21 6.78
N PRO A 83 3.62 -24.99 7.37
CA PRO A 83 4.56 -25.82 6.60
C PRO A 83 3.89 -26.84 5.67
N HIS A 84 2.62 -27.18 5.93
CA HIS A 84 1.84 -28.13 5.13
C HIS A 84 1.06 -27.46 3.99
N GLY A 85 1.05 -26.12 3.92
CA GLY A 85 0.38 -25.32 2.88
C GLY A 85 -1.08 -24.96 3.18
N SER A 86 -1.57 -25.17 4.40
CA SER A 86 -2.94 -24.79 4.80
C SER A 86 -3.02 -23.28 5.04
N ASP A 87 -4.02 -22.61 4.46
CA ASP A 87 -4.30 -21.18 4.70
C ASP A 87 -5.22 -20.98 5.90
N TYR A 88 -4.83 -20.09 6.82
CA TYR A 88 -5.54 -19.83 8.08
C TYR A 88 -6.28 -18.48 8.12
N VAL A 89 -6.17 -17.64 7.08
CA VAL A 89 -6.75 -16.27 7.10
C VAL A 89 -8.13 -16.20 6.44
N GLY A 90 -8.39 -17.09 5.47
CA GLY A 90 -9.72 -17.34 4.91
C GLY A 90 -10.40 -16.09 4.31
N ILE A 91 -11.59 -15.74 4.80
CA ILE A 91 -12.39 -14.63 4.21
C ILE A 91 -11.76 -13.25 4.38
N THR A 92 -10.86 -13.08 5.35
CA THR A 92 -10.20 -11.79 5.61
C THR A 92 -9.07 -11.49 4.63
N THR A 93 -8.68 -12.47 3.80
CA THR A 93 -7.67 -12.34 2.75
C THR A 93 -8.03 -11.24 1.75
N ILE A 94 -9.28 -11.19 1.27
CA ILE A 94 -9.69 -10.23 0.23
C ILE A 94 -9.56 -8.77 0.73
N PRO A 95 -10.14 -8.38 1.88
CA PRO A 95 -9.95 -7.04 2.44
C PRO A 95 -8.47 -6.67 2.66
N ALA A 96 -7.66 -7.61 3.13
CA ALA A 96 -6.24 -7.37 3.38
C ALA A 96 -5.44 -7.17 2.08
N VAL A 97 -5.70 -7.98 1.04
CA VAL A 97 -5.11 -7.78 -0.30
C VAL A 97 -5.49 -6.39 -0.86
N ILE A 98 -6.76 -6.00 -0.75
CA ILE A 98 -7.21 -4.67 -1.17
C ILE A 98 -6.49 -3.57 -0.37
N GLY A 99 -6.37 -3.74 0.94
CA GLY A 99 -5.64 -2.82 1.82
C GLY A 99 -4.17 -2.65 1.40
N ASN A 100 -3.46 -3.75 1.15
CA ASN A 100 -2.08 -3.74 0.69
C ASN A 100 -1.93 -3.06 -0.67
N PHE A 101 -2.82 -3.39 -1.61
CA PHE A 101 -2.85 -2.76 -2.93
C PHE A 101 -2.97 -1.25 -2.79
N LEU A 102 -3.95 -0.77 -2.01
CA LEU A 102 -4.19 0.66 -1.81
C LEU A 102 -3.02 1.34 -1.10
N PHE A 103 -2.44 0.69 -0.09
CA PHE A 103 -1.27 1.20 0.63
C PHE A 103 -0.09 1.40 -0.33
N PHE A 104 0.32 0.37 -1.08
CA PHE A 104 1.46 0.48 -2.00
C PHE A 104 1.19 1.39 -3.19
N ALA A 105 -0.02 1.35 -3.75
CA ALA A 105 -0.41 2.26 -4.82
C ALA A 105 -0.38 3.73 -4.39
N SER A 106 -0.42 4.02 -3.10
CA SER A 106 -0.35 5.40 -2.62
C SER A 106 1.05 5.97 -2.52
N LEU A 107 2.09 5.13 -2.39
CA LEU A 107 3.46 5.60 -2.13
C LEU A 107 3.95 6.59 -3.20
N PRO A 108 3.76 6.33 -4.52
CA PRO A 108 4.16 7.29 -5.54
C PRO A 108 3.38 8.59 -5.48
N GLN A 109 2.12 8.55 -5.05
CA GLN A 109 1.29 9.75 -4.91
C GLN A 109 1.77 10.59 -3.73
N PHE A 110 2.18 9.94 -2.63
CA PHE A 110 2.72 10.60 -1.46
C PHE A 110 4.05 11.28 -1.78
N ILE A 111 4.95 10.58 -2.48
CA ILE A 111 6.23 11.15 -2.93
C ILE A 111 5.99 12.38 -3.82
N LEU A 112 5.06 12.27 -4.78
CA LEU A 112 4.73 13.38 -5.67
C LEU A 112 4.17 14.59 -4.89
N TRP A 113 3.33 14.35 -3.89
CA TRP A 113 2.79 15.40 -3.04
C TRP A 113 3.89 16.04 -2.17
N ALA A 114 4.69 15.23 -1.47
CA ALA A 114 5.77 15.69 -0.60
C ALA A 114 6.82 16.52 -1.35
N THR A 115 7.15 16.12 -2.57
CA THR A 115 8.10 16.83 -3.45
C THR A 115 7.49 18.07 -4.14
N SER A 116 6.17 18.23 -4.10
CA SER A 116 5.51 19.41 -4.66
C SER A 116 5.56 20.66 -3.77
N GLY A 117 6.00 20.50 -2.50
CA GLY A 117 6.17 21.56 -1.52
C GLY A 117 4.86 22.21 -1.05
N PRO A 118 4.81 22.77 0.19
CA PRO A 118 3.75 23.72 0.53
C PRO A 118 3.91 24.98 -0.34
N ARG A 119 2.85 25.35 -1.04
CA ARG A 119 2.76 26.64 -1.74
C ARG A 119 2.06 27.65 -0.85
#